data_AF-A0A2D2DI30-F1
#
_entry.id   AF-A0A2D2DI30-F1
#
_cell.length_a   1.000
_cell.length_b   1.000
_cell.length_c   1.000
_cell.angle_alpha   90.00
_cell.angle_beta   90.00
_cell.angle_gamma   90.00
#
_symmetry.space_group_name_H-M   'P 1'
#
loop_
_entity.id
_entity.type
_entity.pdbx_description
1 polymer ?
#
loop_
_entity_poly.entity_id
_entity_poly.type
_entity_poly.pdbx_seq_one_letter_code
_entity_poly.pdbx_strand_id
1 'polypeptide(L)'
;MNMSTDSIKQQLENTPIGTYLMAHGHFGGSINATIEQGTLKSIDWANGTMVLHSTTYNRDHTVDIGKVSYIDDSRSGPGALGSAQAPDLRQVGNDWYRGDVKVE
;
A
#
# COMPACT_ATOMS: atom_id res chain seq x y z
N MET A 1 -17.49 1.35 -6.65
CA MET A 1 -17.53 -0.10 -6.38
C MET A 1 -16.72 -0.32 -5.13
N ASN A 2 -17.37 -0.65 -4.01
CA ASN A 2 -16.66 -1.04 -2.79
C ASN A 2 -16.14 -2.46 -3.03
N MET A 3 -14.83 -2.64 -3.19
CA MET A 3 -14.23 -3.96 -3.05
C MET A 3 -14.51 -4.43 -1.61
N SER A 4 -15.39 -5.42 -1.46
CA SER A 4 -15.69 -6.00 -0.16
C SER A 4 -14.44 -6.71 0.37
N THR A 5 -14.31 -6.83 1.69
CA THR A 5 -13.20 -7.56 2.33
C THR A 5 -12.99 -8.96 1.75
N ASP A 6 -14.04 -9.60 1.24
CA ASP A 6 -13.97 -10.89 0.55
C ASP A 6 -13.12 -10.85 -0.73
N SER A 7 -13.16 -9.76 -1.49
CA SER A 7 -12.32 -9.60 -2.68
C SER A 7 -10.83 -9.45 -2.33
N ILE A 8 -10.51 -8.78 -1.22
CA ILE A 8 -9.13 -8.67 -0.72
C ILE A 8 -8.62 -10.03 -0.25
N LYS A 9 -9.45 -10.80 0.47
CA LYS A 9 -9.09 -12.16 0.90
C LYS A 9 -8.83 -13.07 -0.31
N GLN A 10 -9.72 -13.05 -1.31
CA GLN A 10 -9.54 -13.82 -2.54
C GLN A 10 -8.27 -13.44 -3.31
N GLN A 11 -7.94 -12.15 -3.39
CA GLN A 11 -6.67 -11.72 -3.99
C GLN A 11 -5.48 -12.28 -3.21
N LEU A 12 -5.49 -12.16 -1.88
CA LEU A 12 -4.43 -12.64 -1.00
C LEU A 12 -4.27 -14.17 -1.02
N GLU A 13 -5.36 -14.94 -1.16
CA GLU A 13 -5.32 -16.40 -1.32
C GLU A 13 -4.56 -16.83 -2.58
N ASN A 14 -4.63 -16.02 -3.65
CA ASN A 14 -3.93 -16.26 -4.90
C ASN A 14 -2.55 -15.59 -4.96
N THR A 15 -2.17 -14.83 -3.92
CA THR A 15 -0.90 -14.09 -3.86
C THR A 15 0.19 -14.96 -3.24
N PRO A 16 1.27 -15.29 -3.97
CA PRO A 16 2.38 -16.05 -3.40
C PRO A 16 3.08 -15.29 -2.25
N ILE A 17 3.47 -16.03 -1.21
CA ILE A 17 4.44 -15.50 -0.22
C ILE A 17 5.72 -15.09 -0.96
N GLY A 18 6.29 -13.95 -0.58
CA GLY A 18 7.41 -13.32 -1.29
C GLY A 18 6.99 -12.26 -2.32
N THR A 19 5.69 -12.11 -2.59
CA THR A 19 5.19 -11.03 -3.46
C THR A 19 5.29 -9.68 -2.74
N TYR A 20 5.73 -8.65 -3.43
CA TYR A 20 5.71 -7.29 -2.90
C TYR A 20 4.33 -6.68 -3.06
N LEU A 21 3.77 -6.16 -1.97
CA LEU A 21 2.41 -5.63 -1.92
C LEU A 21 2.41 -4.19 -1.42
N MET A 22 1.49 -3.40 -1.97
CA MET A 22 1.06 -2.11 -1.42
C MET A 22 -0.39 -2.24 -0.97
N ALA A 23 -0.61 -2.25 0.34
CA ALA A 23 -1.94 -2.29 0.94
C ALA A 23 -2.42 -0.86 1.19
N HIS A 24 -3.45 -0.44 0.46
CA HIS A 24 -4.06 0.87 0.63
C HIS A 24 -5.25 0.76 1.58
N GLY A 25 -5.33 1.63 2.58
CA GLY A 25 -6.38 1.55 3.58
C GLY A 25 -6.29 2.63 4.64
N HIS A 26 -7.10 2.51 5.69
CA HIS A 26 -7.07 3.45 6.81
C HIS A 26 -6.42 2.77 8.02
N PHE A 27 -5.11 2.94 8.15
CA PHE A 27 -4.34 2.30 9.22
C PHE A 27 -4.10 3.27 10.38
N GLY A 28 -3.91 2.73 11.60
CA GLY A 28 -3.58 3.52 12.79
C GLY A 28 -4.62 4.55 13.25
N GLY A 29 -5.87 4.48 12.77
CA GLY A 29 -6.91 5.48 13.08
C GLY A 29 -6.80 6.77 12.24
N SER A 30 -5.97 6.77 11.18
CA SER A 30 -5.89 7.89 10.25
C SER A 30 -7.21 8.11 9.51
N ILE A 31 -7.68 9.35 9.49
CA ILE A 31 -8.83 9.79 8.67
C ILE A 31 -8.49 9.69 7.19
N ASN A 32 -7.21 9.88 6.83
CA ASN A 32 -6.74 9.78 5.46
C ASN A 32 -6.29 8.36 5.15
N ALA A 33 -6.53 7.91 3.91
CA ALA A 33 -5.99 6.65 3.43
C ALA A 33 -4.45 6.70 3.44
N THR A 34 -3.84 5.67 4.01
CA THR A 34 -2.40 5.44 4.08
C THR A 34 -2.06 4.15 3.34
N ILE A 35 -0.75 3.93 3.14
CA ILE A 35 -0.23 2.76 2.43
C ILE A 35 0.75 2.04 3.36
N GLU A 36 0.48 0.76 3.60
CA GLU A 36 1.45 -0.16 4.20
C GLU A 36 2.04 -1.01 3.07
N GLN A 37 3.36 -1.18 3.04
CA GLN A 37 4.04 -1.80 1.91
C GLN A 37 5.19 -2.70 2.32
N GLY A 38 5.38 -3.78 1.59
CA GLY A 38 6.47 -4.72 1.85
C GLY A 38 6.28 -6.06 1.15
N THR A 39 7.23 -6.95 1.38
CA THR A 39 7.17 -8.32 0.89
C THR A 39 6.25 -9.14 1.79
N LEU A 40 5.23 -9.78 1.20
CA LEU A 40 4.32 -10.65 1.92
C LEU A 40 5.09 -11.82 2.53
N LYS A 41 5.07 -11.92 3.86
CA LYS A 41 5.80 -12.94 4.61
C LYS A 41 4.88 -14.05 5.11
N SER A 42 3.71 -13.69 5.61
CA SER A 42 2.72 -14.64 6.11
C SER A 42 1.34 -13.99 6.20
N ILE A 43 0.30 -14.81 6.20
CA ILE A 43 -1.08 -14.41 6.44
C ILE A 43 -1.63 -15.22 7.60
N ASP A 44 -2.25 -14.54 8.57
CA ASP A 44 -3.00 -15.14 9.65
C ASP A 44 -4.50 -14.92 9.39
N TRP A 45 -5.12 -15.94 8.79
CA TRP A 45 -6.54 -15.92 8.44
C TRP A 45 -7.47 -15.94 9.66
N ALA A 46 -7.02 -16.52 10.78
CA ALA A 46 -7.82 -16.60 12.00
C ALA A 46 -7.96 -15.22 12.63
N ASN A 47 -6.88 -14.43 12.62
CA ASN A 47 -6.87 -13.07 13.14
C ASN A 47 -7.15 -11.99 12.07
N GLY A 48 -7.25 -12.36 10.80
CA GLY A 48 -7.52 -11.44 9.69
C GLY A 48 -6.38 -10.45 9.43
N THR A 49 -5.13 -10.89 9.60
CA THR A 49 -3.95 -10.03 9.44
C THR A 49 -2.94 -10.63 8.47
N MET A 50 -2.07 -9.78 7.92
CA MET A 50 -0.90 -10.21 7.15
C MET A 50 0.37 -9.54 7.66
N VAL A 51 1.51 -10.20 7.47
CA VAL A 51 2.83 -9.66 7.81
C VAL A 51 3.53 -9.24 6.53
N LEU A 52 3.90 -7.97 6.46
CA LEU A 52 4.71 -7.40 5.40
C LEU A 52 6.13 -7.13 5.93
N HIS A 53 7.13 -7.60 5.21
CA HIS A 53 8.53 -7.26 5.46
C HIS A 53 8.90 -5.99 4.68
N SER A 54 9.12 -4.89 5.39
CA SER A 54 9.62 -3.66 4.80
C SER A 54 11.11 -3.80 4.54
N THR A 55 11.48 -3.86 3.27
CA THR A 55 12.90 -3.90 2.83
C THR A 55 13.61 -2.57 3.07
N THR A 56 12.89 -1.43 3.05
CA THR A 56 13.44 -0.10 3.35
C THR A 56 13.92 0.03 4.79
N TYR A 57 13.10 -0.43 5.74
CA TYR A 57 13.40 -0.33 7.18
C TYR A 57 13.92 -1.64 7.77
N ASN A 58 14.07 -2.67 6.93
CA ASN A 58 14.44 -4.03 7.31
C ASN A 58 13.67 -4.55 8.54
N ARG A 59 12.34 -4.40 8.53
CA ARG A 59 11.47 -4.78 9.65
C ARG A 59 10.15 -5.37 9.18
N ASP A 60 9.61 -6.26 9.99
CA ASP A 60 8.27 -6.80 9.80
C ASP A 60 7.23 -5.87 10.43
N HIS A 61 6.07 -5.75 9.80
CA HIS A 61 4.91 -5.08 10.36
C HIS A 61 3.63 -5.83 10.01
N THR A 62 2.67 -5.79 10.92
CA THR A 62 1.38 -6.46 10.79
C THR A 62 0.35 -5.49 10.25
N VAL A 63 -0.35 -5.90 9.20
CA VAL A 63 -1.42 -5.15 8.55
C VAL A 63 -2.75 -5.86 8.79
N ASP A 64 -3.74 -5.09 9.24
CA ASP A 64 -5.13 -5.55 9.41
C ASP A 64 -5.84 -5.55 8.07
N ILE A 65 -6.21 -6.75 7.57
CA ILE A 65 -6.84 -6.94 6.26
C ILE A 65 -8.22 -6.26 6.22
N GLY A 66 -8.92 -6.18 7.36
CA GLY A 66 -10.22 -5.53 7.45
C GLY A 66 -10.19 -4.03 7.20
N LYS A 67 -9.01 -3.41 7.31
CA LYS A 67 -8.78 -1.98 7.04
C LYS A 67 -8.25 -1.70 5.64
N VAL A 68 -7.97 -2.75 4.86
CA VAL A 68 -7.50 -2.64 3.48
C VAL A 68 -8.67 -2.38 2.56
N SER A 69 -8.54 -1.36 1.74
CA SER A 69 -9.50 -1.00 0.69
C SER A 69 -9.14 -1.62 -0.67
N TYR A 70 -7.84 -1.72 -0.99
CA TYR A 70 -7.33 -2.44 -2.16
C TYR A 70 -5.85 -2.81 -1.99
N ILE A 71 -5.40 -3.81 -2.77
CA ILE A 71 -3.99 -4.22 -2.83
C ILE A 71 -3.48 -4.03 -4.26
N ASP A 72 -2.35 -3.33 -4.38
CA ASP A 72 -1.56 -3.25 -5.61
C ASP A 72 -0.35 -4.20 -5.50
N ASP A 73 -0.31 -5.20 -6.38
CA ASP A 73 0.73 -6.22 -6.52
C ASP A 73 1.52 -6.09 -7.83
N SER A 74 1.28 -5.02 -8.60
CA SER A 74 1.97 -4.76 -9.88
C SER A 74 3.44 -4.36 -9.70
N ARG A 75 3.87 -4.12 -8.45
CA ARG A 75 5.19 -3.64 -8.08
C ARG A 75 6.03 -4.75 -7.47
N SER A 76 7.32 -4.78 -7.77
CA SER A 76 8.24 -5.86 -7.34
C SER A 76 9.26 -5.45 -6.27
N GLY A 77 9.15 -4.25 -5.67
CA GLY A 77 10.06 -3.82 -4.61
C GLY A 77 9.81 -2.39 -4.12
N PRO A 78 10.55 -1.94 -3.07
CA PRO A 78 10.42 -0.61 -2.45
C PRO A 78 10.74 0.56 -3.40
N GLY A 79 11.17 0.25 -4.63
CA GLY A 79 11.55 1.18 -5.67
C GLY A 79 11.06 0.80 -7.07
N ALA A 80 9.99 0.02 -7.23
CA ALA A 80 9.32 -0.14 -8.53
C ALA A 80 8.55 1.16 -8.90
N LEU A 81 9.35 2.19 -9.16
CA LEU A 81 9.11 3.46 -9.84
C LEU A 81 7.94 4.33 -9.36
N GLY A 82 8.16 4.97 -8.21
CA GLY A 82 7.52 6.24 -7.85
C GLY A 82 7.05 6.27 -6.41
N SER A 83 7.57 7.21 -5.63
CA SER A 83 6.93 7.73 -4.42
C SER A 83 5.42 7.89 -4.70
N ALA A 84 4.56 7.55 -3.72
CA ALA A 84 3.11 7.72 -3.86
C ALA A 84 2.69 9.19 -4.13
N GLN A 85 3.63 10.13 -4.04
CA GLN A 85 3.66 11.38 -4.79
C GLN A 85 4.93 11.42 -5.63
N ALA A 86 4.87 11.67 -6.94
CA ALA A 86 6.08 11.93 -7.72
C ALA A 86 7.01 12.90 -6.93
N PRO A 87 8.32 12.64 -6.81
CA PRO A 87 9.22 13.28 -5.82
C PRO A 87 9.38 14.81 -5.93
N ASP A 88 8.54 15.46 -6.73
CA ASP A 88 8.54 16.90 -6.95
C ASP A 88 7.12 17.48 -7.09
N LEU A 89 6.07 16.67 -6.84
CA LEU A 89 4.68 17.11 -6.98
C LEU A 89 4.23 17.90 -5.74
N ARG A 90 4.23 19.24 -5.82
CA ARG A 90 3.74 20.13 -4.76
C ARG A 90 2.53 20.93 -5.21
N GLN A 91 1.66 21.28 -4.27
CA GLN A 91 0.57 22.22 -4.52
C GLN A 91 1.00 23.64 -4.10
N VAL A 92 0.77 24.64 -4.96
CA VAL A 92 0.97 26.07 -4.65
C VAL A 92 -0.31 26.82 -5.00
N GLY A 93 -1.05 27.27 -3.98
CA GLY A 93 -2.40 27.79 -4.19
C GLY A 93 -3.33 26.68 -4.69
N ASN A 94 -4.01 26.92 -5.83
CA ASN A 94 -4.89 25.94 -6.46
C ASN A 94 -4.18 25.07 -7.52
N ASP A 95 -2.89 25.30 -7.74
CA ASP A 95 -2.15 24.72 -8.86
C ASP A 95 -1.18 23.63 -8.39
N TRP A 96 -0.99 22.62 -9.23
CA TRP A 96 -0.01 21.56 -9.02
C TRP A 96 1.28 21.88 -9.77
N TYR A 97 2.42 21.55 -9.17
CA TYR A 97 3.75 21.79 -9.72
C TYR A 97 4.59 20.52 -9.61
N ARG A 98 5.41 20.25 -10.64
CA ARG A 98 6.49 19.26 -10.61
C ARG A 98 7.81 20.03 -10.73
N GLY A 99 8.46 20.27 -9.60
CA GLY A 99 9.61 21.19 -9.53
C GLY A 99 9.18 22.63 -9.71
N ASP A 100 9.84 23.34 -10.61
CA ASP A 100 9.46 24.72 -10.99
C ASP A 100 8.42 24.76 -12.13
N VAL A 101 7.95 23.61 -12.62
CA VAL A 101 7.01 23.52 -13.75
C VAL A 101 5.59 23.26 -13.26
N LYS A 102 4.64 24.10 -13.67
CA LYS A 102 3.20 23.93 -13.39
C LYS A 102 2.64 22.74 -14.18
N VAL A 103 1.83 21.93 -13.52
CA VAL A 103 1.09 20.79 -14.09
C VAL A 103 -0.37 21.23 -14.23
N GLU A 104 -0.92 21.11 -15.44
CA GLU A 104 -2.34 21.38 -15.74
C GLU A 104 -3.24 20.20 -15.38
#